data_AF-A0A2K9HBX6-F1
#
_entry.id   AF-A0A2K9HBX6-F1
#
_cell.length_a   1.000
_cell.length_b   1.000
_cell.length_c   1.000
_cell.angle_alpha   90.00
_cell.angle_beta   90.00
_cell.angle_gamma   90.00
#
_symmetry.space_group_name_H-M   'P 1'
#
loop_
_entity.id
_entity.type
_entity.pdbx_description
1 polymer ?
#
loop_
_entity_poly.entity_id
_entity_poly.type
_entity_poly.pdbx_seq_one_letter_code
_entity_poly.pdbx_strand_id
1 'polypeptide(L)'
;MFSNDKNVETIAHLIEVLKHYIGLQSEYVKLDVIEKVVRLLTVITIVVVFCTILLISLIYFSFAAAFALQALVGSLIWAFLIVAGGYLLLLFVFILLRHRLIERPLVRFLGSLLMSK
;
A
#
# COMPACT_ATOMS: atom_id res chain seq x y z
N MET A 1 -49.86 -18.03 35.95
CA MET A 1 -49.68 -16.77 35.20
C MET A 1 -48.69 -15.88 35.96
N PHE A 2 -47.41 -16.29 36.08
CA PHE A 2 -46.44 -15.62 36.98
C PHE A 2 -44.96 -15.82 36.56
N SER A 3 -44.67 -15.87 35.25
CA SER A 3 -43.27 -15.98 34.78
C SER A 3 -42.89 -14.99 33.69
N ASN A 4 -43.83 -14.16 33.21
CA ASN A 4 -43.56 -13.24 32.11
C ASN A 4 -42.93 -11.92 32.59
N ASP A 5 -43.37 -11.38 33.73
CA ASP A 5 -42.95 -10.04 34.16
C ASP A 5 -41.48 -9.94 34.61
N LYS A 6 -40.97 -10.97 35.30
CA LYS A 6 -39.56 -10.98 35.76
C LYS A 6 -38.55 -11.06 34.59
N ASN A 7 -38.95 -11.67 33.48
CA ASN A 7 -38.07 -11.84 32.33
C ASN A 7 -37.99 -10.54 31.51
N VAL A 8 -39.10 -9.82 31.39
CA VAL A 8 -39.16 -8.52 30.71
C VAL A 8 -38.34 -7.46 31.46
N GLU A 9 -38.39 -7.47 32.79
CA GLU A 9 -37.61 -6.56 33.64
C GLU A 9 -36.10 -6.85 33.57
N THR A 10 -35.72 -8.13 33.50
CA THR A 10 -34.33 -8.56 33.30
C THR A 10 -33.81 -8.19 31.90
N ILE A 11 -34.66 -8.31 30.87
CA ILE A 11 -34.34 -7.90 29.49
C ILE A 11 -34.19 -6.38 29.40
N ALA A 12 -35.02 -5.60 30.11
CA ALA A 12 -34.90 -4.15 30.17
C ALA A 12 -33.57 -3.72 30.83
N HIS A 13 -33.20 -4.36 31.94
CA HIS A 13 -31.95 -4.09 32.64
C HIS A 13 -30.71 -4.50 31.81
N LEU A 14 -30.80 -5.57 31.02
CA LEU A 14 -29.76 -5.97 30.06
C LEU A 14 -29.60 -4.99 28.91
N ILE A 15 -30.71 -4.47 28.36
CA ILE A 15 -30.71 -3.45 27.29
C ILE A 15 -30.09 -2.15 27.79
N GLU A 16 -30.36 -1.75 29.03
CA GLU A 16 -29.80 -0.53 29.63
C GLU A 16 -28.28 -0.64 29.85
N VAL A 17 -27.80 -1.79 30.35
CA VAL A 17 -26.37 -2.07 30.49
C VAL A 17 -25.68 -2.14 29.13
N LEU A 18 -26.30 -2.76 28.11
CA LEU A 18 -25.78 -2.76 26.73
C LEU A 18 -25.66 -1.35 26.14
N LYS A 19 -26.65 -0.49 26.38
CA LYS A 19 -26.69 0.89 25.89
C LYS A 19 -25.58 1.73 26.50
N HIS A 20 -25.28 1.51 27.79
CA HIS A 20 -24.17 2.17 28.47
C HIS A 20 -22.80 1.66 27.96
N TYR A 21 -22.67 0.36 27.68
CA TYR A 21 -21.45 -0.24 27.13
C TYR A 21 -21.13 0.24 25.70
N ILE A 22 -22.14 0.35 24.84
CA ILE A 22 -22.01 0.87 23.47
C ILE A 22 -21.64 2.37 23.47
N GLY A 23 -22.15 3.13 24.44
CA GLY A 23 -21.85 4.56 24.58
C GLY A 23 -20.36 4.85 24.80
N LEU A 24 -19.71 4.13 25.71
CA LEU A 24 -18.27 4.24 25.97
C LEU A 24 -17.41 3.63 24.85
N GLN A 25 -17.85 2.53 24.23
CA GLN A 25 -17.12 1.88 23.14
C GLN A 25 -17.03 2.77 21.89
N SER A 26 -18.00 3.66 21.66
CA SER A 26 -18.00 4.59 20.52
C SER A 26 -16.82 5.56 20.53
N GLU A 27 -16.41 6.03 21.71
CA GLU A 27 -15.34 7.04 21.82
C GLU A 27 -13.95 6.42 21.60
N TYR A 28 -13.72 5.22 22.16
CA TYR A 28 -12.51 4.44 21.89
C TYR A 28 -12.40 4.01 20.43
N VAL A 29 -13.52 3.62 19.79
CA VAL A 29 -13.53 3.25 18.36
C VAL A 29 -13.26 4.48 17.49
N LYS A 30 -13.76 5.68 17.84
CA LYS A 30 -13.42 6.92 17.11
C LYS A 30 -11.93 7.23 17.16
N LEU A 31 -11.30 7.12 18.34
CA LEU A 31 -9.85 7.32 18.45
C LEU A 31 -9.04 6.26 17.68
N ASP A 32 -9.41 4.98 17.76
CA ASP A 32 -8.72 3.89 17.02
C ASP A 32 -8.85 4.07 15.49
N VAL A 33 -10.02 4.52 15.02
CA VAL A 33 -10.23 4.87 13.61
C VAL A 33 -9.35 6.06 13.20
N ILE A 34 -9.28 7.11 14.01
CA ILE A 34 -8.40 8.27 13.75
C ILE A 34 -6.93 7.83 13.71
N GLU A 35 -6.48 7.00 14.66
CA GLU A 35 -5.11 6.50 14.68
C GLU A 35 -4.78 5.68 13.43
N LYS A 36 -5.69 4.79 13.00
CA LYS A 36 -5.54 4.02 11.76
C LYS A 36 -5.49 4.90 10.52
N VAL A 37 -6.34 5.94 10.44
CA VAL A 37 -6.34 6.89 9.33
C VAL A 37 -5.02 7.67 9.29
N VAL A 38 -4.56 8.18 10.42
CA VAL A 38 -3.28 8.90 10.51
C VAL A 38 -2.12 7.97 10.12
N ARG A 39 -2.11 6.72 10.59
CA ARG A 39 -1.11 5.72 10.21
C ARG A 39 -1.13 5.44 8.70
N LEU A 40 -2.31 5.25 8.11
CA LEU A 40 -2.47 5.08 6.66
C LEU A 40 -1.95 6.28 5.88
N LEU A 41 -2.33 7.49 6.27
CA LEU A 41 -1.87 8.73 5.66
C LEU A 41 -0.34 8.88 5.77
N THR A 42 0.24 8.48 6.90
CA THR A 42 1.69 8.52 7.12
C THR A 42 2.40 7.56 6.17
N VAL A 43 1.92 6.31 6.06
CA VAL A 43 2.47 5.33 5.11
C VAL A 43 2.34 5.81 3.67
N ILE A 44 1.17 6.34 3.28
CA ILE A 44 0.96 6.90 1.94
C ILE A 44 1.94 8.05 1.68
N THR A 45 2.11 8.95 2.64
CA THR A 45 3.03 10.09 2.52
C THR A 45 4.47 9.61 2.35
N ILE A 46 4.92 8.65 3.17
CA ILE A 46 6.27 8.06 3.06
C ILE A 46 6.45 7.40 1.69
N VAL A 47 5.48 6.61 1.23
CA VAL A 47 5.53 5.95 -0.07
C VAL A 47 5.61 6.98 -1.20
N VAL A 48 4.80 8.04 -1.14
CA VAL A 48 4.82 9.11 -2.15
C VAL A 48 6.18 9.81 -2.16
N VAL A 49 6.70 10.21 -1.00
CA VAL A 49 8.02 10.84 -0.89
C VAL A 49 9.14 9.92 -1.39
N PHE A 50 9.10 8.64 -1.04
CA PHE A 50 10.07 7.67 -1.51
C PHE A 50 9.99 7.49 -3.03
N CYS A 51 8.79 7.34 -3.58
CA CYS A 51 8.57 7.21 -5.02
C CYS A 51 9.02 8.46 -5.79
N THR A 52 8.77 9.67 -5.28
CA THR A 52 9.21 10.90 -5.94
C THR A 52 10.73 11.01 -5.95
N ILE A 53 11.40 10.76 -4.82
CA ILE A 53 12.86 10.75 -4.74
C ILE A 53 13.45 9.70 -5.69
N LEU A 54 12.89 8.50 -5.70
CA LEU A 54 13.34 7.41 -6.57
C LEU A 54 13.18 7.78 -8.05
N LEU A 55 12.04 8.37 -8.43
CA LEU A 55 11.78 8.80 -9.81
C LEU A 55 12.78 9.88 -10.25
N ILE A 56 13.01 10.90 -9.42
CA ILE A 56 14.00 11.95 -9.69
C ILE A 56 15.40 11.32 -9.82
N SER A 57 15.79 10.45 -8.90
CA SER A 57 17.08 9.74 -8.94
C SER A 57 17.24 8.94 -10.24
N LEU A 58 16.20 8.23 -10.67
CA LEU A 58 16.22 7.44 -11.90
C LEU A 58 16.39 8.30 -13.15
N ILE A 59 15.76 9.48 -13.20
CA ILE A 59 15.95 10.46 -14.27
C ILE A 59 17.43 10.90 -14.32
N TYR A 60 18.00 11.33 -13.20
CA TYR A 60 19.41 11.75 -13.16
C TYR A 60 20.36 10.62 -13.53
N PHE A 61 20.06 9.39 -13.12
CA PHE A 61 20.84 8.22 -13.50
C PHE A 61 20.78 7.95 -15.02
N SER A 62 19.61 8.11 -15.63
CA SER A 62 19.45 8.04 -17.09
C SER A 62 20.30 9.09 -17.81
N PHE A 63 20.32 10.33 -17.32
CA PHE A 63 21.16 11.39 -17.87
C PHE A 63 22.65 11.04 -17.73
N ALA A 64 23.07 10.59 -16.55
CA ALA A 64 24.46 10.18 -16.31
C ALA A 64 24.89 9.06 -17.27
N ALA A 65 24.03 8.05 -17.49
CA ALA A 65 24.29 6.97 -18.45
C ALA A 65 24.41 7.50 -19.88
N ALA A 66 23.52 8.42 -20.30
CA ALA A 66 23.58 9.01 -21.64
C ALA A 66 24.85 9.84 -21.86
N PHE A 67 25.26 10.65 -20.87
CA PHE A 67 26.51 11.42 -20.95
C PHE A 67 27.76 10.52 -20.94
N ALA A 68 27.76 9.44 -20.15
CA ALA A 68 28.83 8.45 -20.19
C ALA A 68 28.93 7.77 -21.56
N LEU A 69 27.80 7.41 -22.17
CA LEU A 69 27.76 6.84 -23.52
C LEU A 69 28.14 7.85 -24.61
N GLN A 70 27.84 9.14 -24.41
CA GLN A 70 28.18 10.19 -25.37
C GLN A 70 29.68 10.21 -25.67
N ALA A 71 30.54 9.98 -24.67
CA ALA A 71 31.98 9.95 -24.87
C ALA A 71 32.44 8.81 -25.81
N LEU A 72 31.69 7.70 -25.86
CA LEU A 72 31.96 6.59 -26.77
C LEU A 72 31.35 6.79 -28.16
N VAL A 73 30.11 7.30 -28.21
CA VAL A 73 29.32 7.39 -29.44
C VAL A 73 29.60 8.69 -30.21
N GLY A 74 30.15 9.71 -29.55
CA GLY A 74 30.48 11.02 -30.13
C GLY A 74 29.27 11.92 -30.41
N SER A 75 28.05 11.41 -30.25
CA SER A 75 26.80 12.15 -30.47
C SER A 75 25.80 11.91 -29.35
N LEU A 76 25.26 13.01 -28.81
CA LEU A 76 24.30 13.00 -27.70
C LEU A 76 23.00 12.29 -28.09
N ILE A 77 22.52 12.49 -29.32
CA ILE A 77 21.24 11.94 -29.80
C ILE A 77 21.30 10.41 -29.81
N TRP A 78 22.37 9.85 -30.37
CA TRP A 78 22.56 8.41 -30.44
C TRP A 78 22.77 7.79 -29.06
N ALA A 79 23.43 8.50 -28.13
CA ALA A 79 23.58 8.04 -26.75
C ALA A 79 22.22 7.92 -26.03
N PHE A 80 21.35 8.93 -26.13
CA PHE A 80 19.99 8.83 -25.58
C PHE A 80 19.16 7.72 -26.23
N LEU A 81 19.30 7.53 -27.54
CA LEU A 81 18.57 6.49 -28.26
C LEU A 81 18.99 5.08 -27.81
N ILE A 82 20.28 4.85 -27.56
CA ILE A 82 20.79 3.58 -27.03
C ILE A 82 20.29 3.36 -25.60
N VAL A 83 20.34 4.37 -24.74
CA VAL A 83 19.83 4.27 -23.35
C VAL A 83 18.33 3.98 -23.35
N ALA A 84 17.54 4.65 -24.20
CA ALA A 84 16.12 4.39 -24.38
C ALA A 84 15.85 2.96 -24.90
N GLY A 85 16.64 2.50 -25.86
CA GLY A 85 16.60 1.11 -26.33
C GLY A 85 16.90 0.11 -25.22
N GLY A 86 17.87 0.40 -24.35
CA GLY A 86 18.17 -0.38 -23.15
C GLY A 86 16.98 -0.46 -22.19
N TYR A 87 16.30 0.66 -21.93
CA TYR A 87 15.09 0.65 -21.11
C TYR A 87 13.94 -0.14 -21.73
N LEU A 88 13.76 -0.07 -23.05
CA LEU A 88 12.76 -0.88 -23.77
C LEU A 88 13.05 -2.39 -23.67
N LEU A 89 14.32 -2.78 -23.82
CA LEU A 89 14.74 -4.18 -23.63
C LEU A 89 14.51 -4.64 -22.19
N LEU A 90 14.86 -3.81 -21.21
CA LEU A 90 14.64 -4.11 -19.80
C LEU A 90 13.14 -4.28 -19.51
N LEU A 91 12.30 -3.39 -20.05
CA LEU A 91 10.84 -3.49 -19.97
C LEU A 91 10.33 -4.79 -20.61
N PHE A 92 10.84 -5.15 -21.80
CA PHE A 92 10.48 -6.39 -22.48
C PHE A 92 10.82 -7.63 -21.65
N VAL A 93 12.03 -7.68 -21.07
CA VAL A 93 12.44 -8.73 -20.13
C VAL A 93 11.54 -8.75 -18.89
N PHE A 94 11.17 -7.59 -18.35
CA PHE A 94 10.28 -7.50 -17.20
C PHE A 94 8.87 -8.04 -17.50
N ILE A 95 8.33 -7.77 -18.69
CA ILE A 95 7.05 -8.31 -19.15
C ILE A 95 7.12 -9.84 -19.31
N LEU A 96 8.20 -10.35 -19.92
CA LEU A 96 8.41 -11.79 -20.08
C LEU A 96 8.51 -12.50 -18.71
N LEU A 97 9.24 -11.89 -17.78
CA LEU A 97 9.46 -12.43 -16.45
C LEU A 97 8.32 -12.11 -15.47
N ARG A 98 7.26 -11.39 -15.90
CA ARG A 98 6.14 -10.94 -15.04
C ARG A 98 5.49 -12.09 -14.26
N HIS A 99 5.33 -13.25 -14.90
CA HIS A 99 4.72 -14.43 -14.29
C HIS A 99 5.57 -15.03 -13.16
N ARG A 100 6.90 -14.84 -13.21
CA ARG A 100 7.84 -15.34 -12.19
C ARG A 100 8.13 -14.32 -11.10
N LEU A 101 8.30 -13.04 -11.45
CA LEU A 101 8.69 -11.97 -10.53
C LEU A 101 7.52 -11.32 -9.79
N ILE A 102 6.33 -11.20 -10.40
CA ILE A 102 5.23 -10.41 -9.83
C ILE A 102 4.16 -11.35 -9.25
N GLU A 103 3.68 -12.31 -10.03
CA GLU A 103 2.57 -13.17 -9.59
C GLU A 103 2.91 -14.06 -8.40
N ARG A 104 4.06 -14.74 -8.41
CA ARG A 104 4.41 -15.66 -7.31
C ARG A 104 4.56 -14.98 -5.94
N PRO A 105 5.25 -13.82 -5.81
CA PRO A 105 5.32 -13.13 -4.53
C PRO A 105 4.02 -12.40 -4.17
N LEU A 106 3.26 -11.83 -5.13
CA LEU A 106 1.97 -11.20 -4.81
C LEU A 106 0.94 -12.22 -4.33
N VAL A 107 0.84 -13.39 -4.98
CA VAL A 107 -0.08 -14.44 -4.55
C VAL A 107 0.30 -14.96 -3.17
N ARG A 108 1.60 -15.09 -2.86
CA ARG A 108 2.05 -15.45 -1.50
C ARG A 108 1.76 -14.37 -0.47
N PHE A 109 1.98 -13.09 -0.82
CA PHE A 109 1.73 -11.96 0.07
C PHE A 109 0.22 -11.81 0.35
N LEU A 110 -0.60 -11.75 -0.69
CA LEU A 110 -2.07 -11.72 -0.59
C LEU A 110 -2.58 -12.96 0.15
N GLY A 111 -2.07 -14.15 -0.16
CA GLY A 111 -2.39 -15.37 0.56
C GLY A 111 -2.07 -15.25 2.05
N SER A 112 -0.90 -14.75 2.42
CA SER A 112 -0.54 -14.57 3.84
C SER A 112 -1.38 -13.52 4.56
N LEU A 113 -1.83 -12.48 3.87
CA LEU A 113 -2.65 -11.40 4.44
C LEU A 113 -4.11 -11.82 4.61
N LEU A 114 -4.68 -12.57 3.65
CA LEU A 114 -6.06 -13.07 3.70
C LEU A 114 -6.21 -14.32 4.59
N MET A 115 -5.18 -15.16 4.66
CA MET A 115 -5.20 -16.43 5.37
C MET A 115 -4.66 -16.32 6.80
N SER A 116 -4.20 -15.13 7.20
CA SER A 116 -3.95 -14.80 8.60
C SER A 116 -5.29 -14.51 9.28
N LYS A 117 -5.92 -15.56 9.80
CA LYS A 117 -7.03 -15.46 10.75
C LYS A 117 -6.49 -15.43 12.17
#